data_AF-A0A1V0R8Y1-F1
#
_entry.id   AF-A0A1V0R8Y1-F1
#
_cell.length_a   1.000
_cell.length_b   1.000
_cell.length_c   1.000
_cell.angle_alpha   90.00
_cell.angle_beta   90.00
_cell.angle_gamma   90.00
#
_symmetry.space_group_name_H-M   'P 1'
#
loop_
_entity.id
_entity.type
_entity.pdbx_description
1 polymer ?
#
loop_
_entity_poly.entity_id
_entity_poly.type
_entity_poly.pdbx_seq_one_letter_code
_entity_poly.pdbx_strand_id
1 'polypeptide(L)'
;MGADHSQADHSQKDSTPTLIGSVQRALRLLEAMSAEGGATAKRLARLTGIPLPTVYHLLRTLSHEGYVLREGGSFRLADDLPLAS
;
A
#
# COMPACT_ATOMS: atom_id res chain seq x y z
N MET A 1 -10.09 0.87 -59.92
CA MET A 1 -8.71 1.08 -59.41
C MET A 1 -8.75 2.31 -58.53
N GLY A 2 -8.55 2.18 -57.22
CA GLY A 2 -8.68 3.28 -56.25
C GLY A 2 -9.25 2.76 -54.95
N ALA A 3 -8.44 2.02 -54.20
CA ALA A 3 -8.76 1.56 -52.87
C ALA A 3 -8.53 2.73 -51.89
N ASP A 4 -9.60 3.19 -51.22
CA ASP A 4 -9.49 4.02 -50.03
C ASP A 4 -9.96 3.15 -48.85
N HIS A 5 -9.01 2.39 -48.30
CA HIS A 5 -9.23 1.71 -47.04
C HIS A 5 -9.11 2.77 -45.95
N SER A 6 -10.27 3.30 -45.58
CA SER A 6 -10.48 4.15 -44.43
C SER A 6 -9.69 3.61 -43.24
N GLN A 7 -8.76 4.45 -42.82
CA GLN A 7 -7.76 4.24 -41.82
C GLN A 7 -8.40 3.69 -40.54
N ALA A 8 -7.95 2.50 -40.13
CA ALA A 8 -8.41 1.82 -38.94
C ALA A 8 -8.22 2.73 -37.70
N ASP A 9 -9.34 3.08 -37.08
CA ASP A 9 -9.47 3.58 -35.72
C ASP A 9 -8.86 2.56 -34.74
N HIS A 10 -7.54 2.64 -34.58
CA HIS A 10 -6.86 2.05 -33.43
C HIS A 10 -6.91 3.07 -32.30
N SER A 11 -8.09 3.23 -31.71
CA SER A 11 -8.21 3.79 -30.37
C SER A 11 -7.30 2.99 -29.44
N GLN A 12 -6.13 3.57 -29.16
CA GLN A 12 -5.21 3.14 -28.12
C GLN A 12 -6.03 2.95 -26.85
N LYS A 13 -6.23 1.69 -26.46
CA LYS A 13 -6.71 1.35 -25.12
C LYS A 13 -5.59 1.78 -24.17
N ASP A 14 -5.70 3.00 -23.65
CA ASP A 14 -4.98 3.41 -22.46
C ASP A 14 -5.43 2.48 -21.33
N SER A 15 -4.71 1.38 -21.13
CA SER A 15 -4.98 0.44 -20.06
C SER A 15 -4.63 1.12 -18.75
N THR A 16 -5.65 1.63 -18.06
CA THR A 16 -5.51 2.15 -16.70
C THR A 16 -4.81 1.10 -15.84
N PRO A 17 -3.71 1.43 -15.14
CA PRO A 17 -2.97 0.46 -14.34
C PRO A 17 -3.87 -0.26 -13.35
N THR A 18 -3.78 -1.58 -13.28
CA THR A 18 -4.45 -2.35 -12.24
C THR A 18 -3.79 -2.06 -10.90
N LEU A 19 -4.47 -1.30 -10.04
CA LEU A 19 -3.98 -1.01 -8.70
C LEU A 19 -4.34 -2.14 -7.73
N ILE A 20 -3.33 -2.67 -7.04
CA ILE A 20 -3.54 -3.70 -6.03
C ILE A 20 -3.94 -3.03 -4.72
N GLY A 21 -5.24 -3.09 -4.40
CA GLY A 21 -5.79 -2.36 -3.25
C GLY A 21 -5.18 -2.74 -1.89
N SER A 22 -4.69 -3.97 -1.70
CA SER A 22 -3.97 -4.35 -0.48
C SER A 22 -2.65 -3.61 -0.32
N VAL A 23 -1.89 -3.45 -1.42
CA VAL A 23 -0.64 -2.68 -1.44
C VAL A 23 -0.92 -1.21 -1.12
N GLN A 24 -1.92 -0.61 -1.75
CA GLN A 24 -2.30 0.78 -1.45
C GLN A 24 -2.65 1.00 0.02
N ARG A 25 -3.39 0.05 0.63
CA ARG A 25 -3.70 0.11 2.06
C ARG A 25 -2.47 -0.04 2.93
N ALA A 26 -1.55 -0.94 2.57
CA ALA A 26 -0.28 -1.10 3.28
C ALA A 26 0.56 0.18 3.22
N LEU A 27 0.67 0.81 2.05
CA LEU A 27 1.41 2.07 1.87
C LEU A 27 0.82 3.20 2.72
N ARG A 28 -0.50 3.42 2.67
CA ARG A 28 -1.17 4.42 3.53
C ARG A 28 -0.95 4.16 5.02
N LEU A 29 -0.90 2.88 5.42
CA LEU A 29 -0.64 2.50 6.80
C LEU A 29 0.79 2.83 7.23
N LEU A 30 1.78 2.58 6.37
CA LEU A 30 3.18 2.93 6.62
C LEU A 30 3.38 4.45 6.67
N GLU A 31 2.78 5.20 5.76
CA GLU A 31 2.81 6.67 5.76
C GLU A 31 2.25 7.24 7.08
N ALA A 32 1.08 6.77 7.51
CA ALA A 32 0.47 7.21 8.77
C ALA A 32 1.31 6.82 9.99
N MET A 33 1.94 5.65 9.98
CA MET A 33 2.80 5.19 11.07
C MET A 33 4.10 6.00 11.17
N SER A 34 4.70 6.33 10.02
CA SER A 34 5.88 7.18 9.93
C SER A 34 5.59 8.59 10.45
N ALA A 35 4.45 9.18 10.04
CA ALA A 35 4.04 10.50 10.49
C ALA A 35 3.80 10.59 12.02
N GLU A 36 3.35 9.51 12.66
CA GLU A 36 3.15 9.46 14.11
C GLU A 36 4.43 9.08 14.89
N GLY A 37 5.50 8.64 14.21
CA GLY A 37 6.72 8.11 14.86
C GLY A 37 6.51 6.77 15.59
N GLY A 38 5.34 6.17 15.45
CA GLY A 38 4.90 4.98 16.15
C GLY A 38 3.47 5.12 16.69
N ALA A 39 2.61 4.14 16.42
CA ALA A 39 1.20 4.22 16.79
C ALA A 39 0.58 2.86 17.10
N THR A 40 -0.49 2.86 17.90
CA THR A 40 -1.30 1.65 18.12
C THR A 40 -2.11 1.30 16.88
N ALA A 41 -2.45 0.02 16.70
CA ALA A 41 -3.32 -0.43 15.60
C ALA A 41 -4.67 0.32 15.55
N LYS A 42 -5.24 0.65 16.73
CA LYS A 42 -6.49 1.43 16.81
C LYS A 42 -6.31 2.86 16.32
N ARG A 43 -5.19 3.52 16.65
CA ARG A 43 -4.87 4.86 16.15
C ARG A 43 -4.69 4.85 14.64
N LEU A 44 -3.94 3.88 14.13
CA LEU A 44 -3.70 3.71 12.70
C LEU A 44 -4.99 3.44 11.91
N ALA A 45 -5.90 2.61 12.43
CA ALA A 45 -7.20 2.36 11.81
C ALA A 45 -8.03 3.65 11.69
N ARG A 46 -8.02 4.49 12.72
CA ARG A 46 -8.74 5.79 12.70
C ARG A 46 -8.12 6.76 11.69
N LEU A 47 -6.80 6.84 11.62
CA LEU A 47 -6.10 7.75 10.71
C LEU A 47 -6.28 7.38 9.24
N THR A 48 -6.22 6.09 8.95
CA THR A 48 -6.24 5.59 7.55
C THR A 48 -7.64 5.27 7.05
N GLY A 49 -8.64 5.20 7.94
CA GLY A 49 -9.98 4.69 7.62
C GLY A 49 -10.03 3.19 7.29
N ILE A 50 -8.92 2.46 7.47
CA ILE A 50 -8.86 1.02 7.22
C ILE A 50 -9.52 0.30 8.41
N PRO A 51 -10.40 -0.70 8.17
CA PRO A 51 -10.99 -1.48 9.24
C PRO A 51 -9.93 -2.10 10.16
N LEU A 52 -10.15 -2.02 11.48
CA LEU A 52 -9.18 -2.51 12.47
C LEU A 52 -8.72 -3.97 12.23
N PRO A 53 -9.59 -4.94 11.87
CA PRO A 53 -9.13 -6.29 11.52
C PRO A 53 -8.15 -6.31 10.35
N THR A 54 -8.42 -5.50 9.31
CA THR A 54 -7.53 -5.36 8.15
C THR A 54 -6.21 -4.71 8.54
N VAL A 55 -6.21 -3.71 9.43
CA VAL A 55 -4.96 -3.14 9.97
C VAL A 55 -4.13 -4.20 10.67
N TYR A 56 -4.73 -5.05 11.50
CA TYR A 56 -3.99 -6.16 12.14
C TYR A 56 -3.43 -7.16 11.12
N HIS A 57 -4.15 -7.47 10.05
CA HIS A 57 -3.63 -8.32 8.99
C HIS A 57 -2.40 -7.70 8.32
N LEU A 58 -2.47 -6.41 7.98
CA LEU A 58 -1.37 -5.69 7.35
C LEU A 58 -0.16 -5.60 8.29
N LEU A 59 -0.36 -5.23 9.55
CA LEU A 59 0.71 -5.15 10.55
C LEU A 59 1.38 -6.51 10.76
N ARG A 60 0.61 -7.60 10.82
CA ARG A 60 1.18 -8.95 10.94
C ARG A 60 2.08 -9.29 9.75
N THR A 61 1.64 -9.01 8.52
CA THR A 61 2.47 -9.23 7.34
C THR A 61 3.71 -8.33 7.37
N LEU A 62 3.55 -7.03 7.58
CA LEU A 62 4.67 -6.08 7.58
C LEU A 62 5.69 -6.37 8.69
N SER A 63 5.25 -6.81 9.87
CA SER A 63 6.15 -7.24 10.95
C SER A 63 6.84 -8.56 10.65
N HIS A 64 6.14 -9.52 10.04
CA HIS A 64 6.75 -10.77 9.59
C HIS A 64 7.86 -10.52 8.55
N GLU A 65 7.59 -9.62 7.61
CA GLU A 65 8.54 -9.22 6.57
C GLU A 65 9.64 -8.27 7.08
N GLY A 66 9.61 -7.85 8.35
CA GLY A 66 10.66 -7.00 8.96
C GLY A 66 10.53 -5.50 8.72
N TYR A 67 9.46 -5.01 8.09
CA TYR A 67 9.25 -3.58 7.84
C TYR A 67 8.72 -2.82 9.05
N VAL A 68 8.06 -3.52 9.98
CA VAL A 68 7.37 -2.90 11.14
C VAL A 68 7.76 -3.62 12.42
N LEU A 69 8.21 -2.85 13.40
CA LEU A 69 8.52 -3.32 14.75
C LEU A 69 7.35 -3.06 15.69
N ARG A 70 7.09 -4.00 16.59
CA ARG A 70 6.07 -3.88 17.65
C ARG A 70 6.75 -3.71 19.00
N GLU A 71 6.52 -2.56 19.64
CA GLU A 71 7.12 -2.20 20.93
C GLU A 71 6.07 -1.58 21.85
N GLY A 72 5.94 -2.08 23.08
CA GLY A 72 5.03 -1.50 24.08
C GLY A 72 3.55 -1.43 23.66
N GLY A 73 3.12 -2.26 22.70
CA GLY A 73 1.75 -2.23 22.16
C GLY A 73 1.54 -1.24 21.00
N SER A 74 2.57 -0.49 20.63
CA SER A 74 2.63 0.36 19.43
C SER A 74 3.41 -0.32 18.32
N PHE A 75 3.22 0.18 17.10
CA PHE A 75 3.91 -0.26 15.89
C PHE A 75 4.66 0.93 15.30
N ARG A 76 5.92 0.71 14.90
CA ARG A 76 6.79 1.71 14.26
C ARG A 76 7.50 1.09 13.04
N LEU A 77 7.96 1.92 12.12
CA LEU A 77 8.81 1.44 11.02
C LEU A 77 10.13 0.91 11.59
N ALA A 78 10.68 -0.12 10.96
CA ALA A 78 12.04 -0.55 11.25
C ALA A 78 13.05 0.52 10.84
N ASP A 79 14.12 0.68 11.63
CA ASP A 79 15.16 1.68 11.37
C ASP A 79 16.07 1.28 10.19
N ASP A 80 16.19 -0.02 9.93
CA ASP A 80 16.83 -0.61 8.75
C ASP A 80 15.81 -1.42 7.97
N LEU A 81 15.75 -1.22 6.65
CA LEU A 81 14.81 -1.95 5.80
C LEU A 81 15.42 -3.31 5.43
N PRO A 82 14.67 -4.42 5.58
CA PRO A 82 15.21 -5.78 5.51
C PRO A 82 15.74 -6.19 4.11
N LEU A 83 15.42 -5.42 3.06
CA LEU A 83 15.94 -5.63 1.71
C LEU A 83 17.09 -4.69 1.34
N ALA A 84 17.41 -3.72 2.19
CA ALA A 84 18.47 -2.74 1.95
C ALA A 84 19.83 -3.16 2.53
N SER A 85 19.88 -4.35 3.15
CA SER A 85 21.06 -4.93 3.81
C SER A 85 21.91 -5.78 2.87
#